data_AF-A0A3D2X543-F1
#
_entry.id   AF-A0A3D2X543-F1
#
_cell.length_a   1.000
_cell.length_b   1.000
_cell.length_c   1.000
_cell.angle_alpha   90.00
_cell.angle_beta   90.00
_cell.angle_gamma   90.00
#
_symmetry.space_group_name_H-M   'P 1'
#
loop_
_entity.id
_entity.type
_entity.pdbx_description
1 polymer ?
#
loop_
_entity_poly.entity_id
_entity_poly.type
_entity_poly.pdbx_seq_one_letter_code
_entity_poly.pdbx_strand_id
1 'polypeptide(L)' 'MISTLGQVMVYVNNQDESVKFWTEKVGFTVISEEDNGEGMRWIEIAPQKDSQTSIVLHNKEVIAKMGSGANLEAPS' A
#
# COMPACT_ATOMS: atom_id res chain seq x y z
N MET A 1 12.06 -8.51 21.58
CA MET A 1 12.24 -9.10 20.24
C MET A 1 11.08 -8.64 19.37
N ILE A 2 11.35 -8.29 18.12
CA ILE A 2 10.31 -8.06 17.11
C ILE A 2 10.00 -9.42 16.47
N SER A 3 8.74 -9.84 16.47
CA SER A 3 8.32 -11.18 15.99
C SER A 3 7.49 -11.14 14.71
N THR A 4 7.05 -9.94 14.29
CA THR A 4 6.03 -9.77 13.26
C THR A 4 6.35 -8.56 12.41
N LEU A 5 6.19 -8.69 11.09
CA LEU A 5 6.18 -7.56 10.17
C LEU A 5 4.76 -7.00 10.11
N GLY A 6 4.55 -5.79 10.58
CA GLY A 6 3.21 -5.19 10.65
C GLY A 6 2.70 -4.76 9.27
N GLN A 7 3.34 -3.76 8.66
CA GLN A 7 2.89 -3.19 7.40
C GLN A 7 4.04 -3.05 6.41
N VAL A 8 3.76 -3.29 5.13
CA VAL A 8 4.70 -3.09 4.02
C VAL A 8 4.14 -2.02 3.09
N MET A 9 4.89 -0.94 2.91
CA MET A 9 4.51 0.13 1.99
C MET A 9 4.93 -0.24 0.57
N VAL A 10 3.98 -0.20 -0.37
CA VAL A 10 4.19 -0.52 -1.78
C VAL A 10 3.75 0.67 -2.63
N TYR A 11 4.70 1.20 -3.41
CA TYR A 11 4.44 2.31 -4.33
C TYR A 11 3.94 1.79 -5.67
N VAL A 12 2.78 2.28 -6.09
CA VAL A 12 2.10 1.86 -7.31
C VAL A 12 1.81 3.07 -8.21
N ASN A 13 1.74 2.84 -9.51
CA ASN A 13 1.43 3.91 -10.48
C ASN A 13 -0.07 4.25 -10.48
N ASN A 14 -0.93 3.25 -10.23
CA ASN A 14 -2.38 3.41 -10.16
C ASN A 14 -2.93 2.59 -8.98
N GLN A 15 -3.42 3.27 -7.94
CA GLN A 15 -3.92 2.62 -6.73
C GLN A 15 -5.20 1.81 -7.00
N ASP A 16 -6.13 2.31 -7.81
CA ASP A 16 -7.39 1.60 -8.10
C ASP A 16 -7.17 0.30 -8.88
N GLU A 17 -6.29 0.33 -9.89
CA GLU A 17 -5.91 -0.88 -10.62
C GLU A 17 -5.18 -1.88 -9.73
N SER A 18 -4.33 -1.38 -8.84
CA SER A 18 -3.60 -2.22 -7.89
C SER A 18 -4.56 -2.90 -6.91
N VAL A 19 -5.52 -2.15 -6.34
CA VAL A 19 -6.56 -2.72 -5.47
C VAL A 19 -7.31 -3.81 -6.20
N LYS A 20 -7.80 -3.55 -7.42
CA LYS A 20 -8.53 -4.56 -8.22
C LYS A 20 -7.68 -5.80 -8.47
N PHE A 21 -6.41 -5.64 -8.81
CA PHE A 21 -5.51 -6.78 -9.00
C PHE A 21 -5.41 -7.61 -7.71
N TRP A 22 -5.09 -6.97 -6.59
CA TRP A 22 -4.90 -7.67 -5.32
C TRP A 22 -6.18 -8.30 -4.80
N THR A 23 -7.33 -7.64 -4.93
CA THR A 23 -8.60 -8.17 -4.41
C THR A 23 -9.25 -9.18 -5.35
N GLU A 24 -9.31 -8.90 -6.65
CA GLU A 24 -10.03 -9.73 -7.61
C GLU A 24 -9.19 -10.87 -8.20
N LYS A 25 -7.87 -10.69 -8.34
CA LYS A 25 -6.99 -11.71 -8.93
C LYS A 25 -6.23 -12.51 -7.89
N VAL A 26 -5.77 -11.86 -6.83
CA VAL A 26 -4.96 -12.51 -5.78
C VAL A 26 -5.83 -12.96 -4.59
N GLY A 27 -6.98 -12.30 -4.36
CA GLY A 27 -7.92 -12.66 -3.29
C GLY A 27 -7.64 -11.97 -1.95
N PHE A 28 -6.90 -10.86 -1.95
CA PHE A 28 -6.72 -10.02 -0.76
C PHE A 28 -8.03 -9.30 -0.42
N THR A 29 -8.13 -8.84 0.82
CA THR A 29 -9.24 -8.02 1.31
C THR A 29 -8.74 -6.61 1.63
N VAL A 30 -9.55 -5.60 1.32
CA VAL A 30 -9.31 -4.22 1.79
C VAL A 30 -9.63 -4.15 3.28
N ILE A 31 -8.66 -3.74 4.08
CA ILE A 31 -8.75 -3.62 5.53
C ILE A 31 -9.19 -2.21 5.91
N SER A 32 -8.55 -1.20 5.31
CA SER A 32 -8.84 0.20 5.52
C SER A 32 -8.60 0.99 4.25
N GLU A 33 -9.39 2.05 4.05
CA GLU A 33 -9.21 3.01 2.98
C GLU A 33 -9.48 4.41 3.53
N GLU A 34 -8.45 5.25 3.51
CA GLU A 34 -8.51 6.63 3.97
C GLU A 34 -7.98 7.56 2.88
N ASP A 35 -8.69 8.66 2.63
CA ASP A 35 -8.25 9.72 1.73
C ASP A 35 -8.25 11.03 2.51
N ASN A 36 -7.07 11.64 2.65
CA ASN A 36 -6.91 12.88 3.40
C ASN A 36 -7.23 14.13 2.56
N GLY A 37 -7.66 13.99 1.31
CA GLY A 37 -8.05 15.08 0.42
C GLY A 37 -6.88 15.90 -0.15
N GLU A 38 -5.66 15.68 0.31
CA GLU A 38 -4.42 16.30 -0.20
C GLU A 38 -3.70 15.40 -1.21
N GLY A 39 -4.42 14.42 -1.78
CA GLY A 39 -3.89 13.43 -2.71
C GLY A 39 -3.19 12.24 -2.03
N MET A 40 -3.10 12.23 -0.69
CA MET A 40 -2.59 11.07 0.06
C MET A 40 -3.75 10.12 0.35
N ARG A 41 -3.93 9.15 -0.55
CA ARG A 41 -4.83 8.02 -0.32
C ARG A 41 -4.05 6.85 0.25
N TRP A 42 -4.53 6.32 1.36
CA TRP A 42 -4.00 5.17 2.09
C TRP A 42 -4.95 4.00 1.88
N ILE A 43 -4.48 2.96 1.19
CA ILE A 43 -5.28 1.75 0.99
C ILE A 43 -4.51 0.57 1.57
N GLU A 44 -5.04 0.00 2.64
CA GLU A 44 -4.48 -1.15 3.29
C GLU A 44 -5.19 -2.42 2.82
N ILE A 45 -4.40 -3.39 2.38
CA ILE A 45 -4.89 -4.70 1.95
C ILE A 45 -4.14 -5.80 2.70
N ALA A 46 -4.80 -6.94 2.91
CA ALA A 46 -4.18 -8.11 3.51
C ALA A 46 -4.79 -9.41 2.95
N PRO A 47 -4.11 -10.56 3.05
CA PRO A 47 -4.67 -11.83 2.58
C PRO A 47 -6.02 -12.16 3.25
N GLN A 48 -6.15 -11.87 4.54
CA GLN A 48 -7.36 -12.04 5.34
C GLN A 48 -7.49 -10.89 6.35
N LYS A 49 -8.69 -10.65 6.90
CA LYS A 49 -8.96 -9.53 7.81
C LYS A 49 -8.13 -9.54 9.10
N ASP A 50 -7.71 -10.72 9.54
CA ASP A 50 -6.93 -10.97 10.76
C ASP A 50 -5.46 -11.31 10.47
N SER A 51 -5.01 -11.12 9.21
CA SER A 51 -3.61 -11.31 8.85
C SER A 51 -2.71 -10.36 9.65
N GLN A 52 -1.63 -10.91 10.19
CA GLN A 52 -0.67 -10.14 10.98
C GLN A 52 0.13 -9.11 10.17
N THR A 53 0.26 -9.34 8.87
CA THR A 53 0.97 -8.47 7.93
C THR A 53 -0.01 -7.93 6.91
N SER A 54 0.07 -6.63 6.65
CA SER A 54 -0.70 -5.95 5.60
C SER A 54 0.23 -5.18 4.64
N ILE A 55 -0.33 -4.82 3.49
CA ILE A 55 0.31 -4.01 2.47
C ILE A 55 -0.45 -2.69 2.36
N VAL A 56 0.28 -1.58 2.37
CA VAL A 56 -0.27 -0.25 2.14
C VAL A 56 0.12 0.19 0.73
N LEU A 57 -0.88 0.41 -0.12
CA LEU A 57 -0.70 0.88 -1.49
C LEU A 57 -0.70 2.40 -1.51
N HIS A 58 0.38 3.01 -1.98
CA HIS A 58 0.48 4.46 -2.19
C HIS A 58 0.80 4.82 -3.63
N ASN A 59 0.24 5.92 -4.12
CA ASN A 59 0.60 6.44 -5.43
C ASN A 59 2.06 6.94 -5.42
N LYS A 60 2.88 6.38 -6.32
CA LYS A 60 4.30 6.70 -6.43
C LYS A 60 4.56 8.18 -6.70
N GLU A 61 3.77 8.82 -7.54
CA GLU A 61 3.94 10.25 -7.89
C GLU A 61 3.64 11.18 -6.72
N VAL A 62 2.61 10.85 -5.94
CA VAL A 62 2.23 11.63 -4.75
C VAL A 62 3.37 11.60 -3.73
N ILE A 63 3.91 10.40 -3.45
CA ILE A 63 5.03 10.23 -2.52
C ILE A 63 6.28 10.96 -3.04
N ALA A 64 6.56 10.91 -4.34
CA ALA A 64 7.69 11.63 -4.94
C ALA A 64 7.56 13.16 -4.76
N LYS A 65 6.35 13.71 -4.92
CA LYS A 65 6.07 15.15 -4.76
C LYS A 65 6.19 15.62 -3.31
N MET A 66 5.99 14.74 -2.34
CA MET A 66 6.11 15.03 -0.90
C MET A 66 7.58 15.10 -0.42
N GLY A 67 8.56 14.89 -1.30
CA GLY A 67 9.94 15.31 -1.06
C GLY A 67 10.71 14.47 -0.04
N SER A 68 10.44 13.17 0.08
CA SER A 68 11.11 12.33 1.09
C SER A 68 12.56 11.95 0.75
N GLY A 69 13.09 12.29 -0.43
CA GLY A 69 14.42 11.82 -0.86
C GLY A 69 14.56 10.29 -0.89
N ALA A 70 13.46 9.56 -0.73
CA ALA A 70 13.43 8.11 -0.71
C ALA A 70 13.64 7.57 -2.12
N ASN A 71 14.56 6.62 -2.28
CA ASN A 71 14.69 5.89 -3.53
C ASN A 71 13.41 5.04 -3.74
N LEU A 72 12.64 5.35 -4.78
CA LEU A 72 11.36 4.70 -5.11
C LEU A 72 11.54 3.51 -6.08
N GLU A 73 12.78 3.05 -6.28
CA GLU A 73 13.11 1.84 -7.01
C GLU A 73 13.10 0.63 -6.07
N ALA A 74 12.79 -0.55 -6.62
CA ALA A 74 12.86 -1.78 -5.84
C ALA A 74 14.33 -2.08 -5.49
N PRO A 75 14.64 -2.52 -4.26
CA PRO A 75 16.00 -2.95 -3.92
C PRO A 75 16.39 -4.17 -4.76
N SER A 76 17.54 -4.08 -5.44
CA SER A 76 18.19 -5.16 -6.18
C SER A 76 19.02 -6.06 -5.29
#